data_AF-A0A9W4WV43-F1
#
_entry.id   AF-A0A9W4WV43-F1
#
_cell.length_a   1.000
_cell.length_b   1.000
_cell.length_c   1.000
_cell.angle_alpha   90.00
_cell.angle_beta   90.00
_cell.angle_gamma   90.00
#
_symmetry.space_group_name_H-M   'P 1'
#
loop_
_entity.id
_entity.type
_entity.pdbx_description
1 polymer ?
#
loop_
_entity_poly.entity_id
_entity_poly.type
_entity_poly.pdbx_seq_one_letter_code
_entity_poly.pdbx_strand_id
1 'polypeptide(L)'
;MESENEMFWTSSENFEDVLIEPDISADIESSLQENQKLYQQIYSNEIISDFPLELPTEDFYQLSESYPSFDASTAVQLPFDSYTTLATDSILASQNYLYTQPNLHYFFSTQFNDQNSEFAIPSNSHHINLFDSSNSLSFSQPNFLDLSLDPHPSCRESNNNNDKSTIYESKQARRKRQNKVAAQKSRVKAKRLLIVLQEENESLKKEYEEKLEEINRLSLILNRLKVEGRGRMERLTSLSKKALQLGENLCSKADNLVKECKVDVENIEKICPKLKFLWGELEVQIQSVEKLKCFAENQNGTLQLFYSNKEQELTILSNELDSTLQNLHSKNVDSSIRENAIALEKSTRDNTPPGIGDLCGGEKGLEFDLIEKEENRIEEKAVLFDYVEEHSIQELKDKTQEEVSAILHYLSNSSTLIEQIKNHLLQLSEMLENHTISFEESVSEFARDKCNVLDQETHSMADTLVSLTRHYGQVVAALKACRSNAEVGSKLDISVLQGDTDLIPTIIEELQESLQKIESTSEEVRIRNQIYQVSYDEAVKLFMELENFGILMENFASTMKVLEVDFEKSSATVDRYLEELRNLNLWYEEFSRSYDSMIIEIDRRNRVKEQHERIAEEFLIKLDGLYT
;
A
#
# COMPACT_ATOMS: atom_id res chain seq x y z
N MET A 1 -33.47 -24.56 10.13
CA MET A 1 -32.94 -25.92 10.29
C MET A 1 -32.29 -25.93 11.65
N GLU A 2 -33.12 -26.18 12.65
CA GLU A 2 -32.75 -26.40 14.05
C GLU A 2 -32.86 -27.91 14.27
N SER A 3 -31.78 -28.56 14.70
CA SER A 3 -31.81 -29.72 15.60
C SER A 3 -30.41 -30.34 15.69
N GLU A 4 -30.12 -30.89 16.87
CA GLU A 4 -29.01 -31.79 17.20
C GLU A 4 -27.77 -31.12 17.81
N ASN A 5 -27.83 -30.93 19.13
CA ASN A 5 -26.81 -31.46 20.04
C ASN A 5 -27.31 -31.43 21.50
N GLU A 6 -28.09 -32.44 21.86
CA GLU A 6 -28.21 -32.92 23.24
C GLU A 6 -27.61 -34.33 23.25
N MET A 7 -26.43 -34.52 23.84
CA MET A 7 -26.05 -35.81 24.43
C MET A 7 -24.80 -35.72 25.32
N PHE A 8 -24.99 -36.19 26.56
CA PHE A 8 -24.03 -36.78 27.51
C PHE A 8 -22.99 -35.88 28.22
N TRP A 9 -23.32 -35.56 29.49
CA TRP A 9 -22.36 -35.62 30.59
C TRP A 9 -22.93 -36.46 31.73
N THR A 10 -22.62 -37.76 31.72
CA THR A 10 -22.69 -38.57 32.95
C THR A 10 -21.47 -39.46 33.04
N SER A 11 -20.83 -39.40 34.21
CA SER A 11 -19.93 -40.38 34.83
C SER A 11 -18.47 -39.92 34.96
N SER A 12 -18.21 -39.47 36.18
CA SER A 12 -16.91 -39.28 36.81
C SER A 12 -16.17 -40.61 36.94
N GLU A 13 -15.37 -41.00 35.94
CA GLU A 13 -14.30 -41.99 36.11
C GLU A 13 -13.06 -41.58 35.29
N ASN A 14 -11.91 -41.54 35.98
CA ASN A 14 -10.52 -41.51 35.51
C ASN A 14 -9.99 -40.24 34.81
N PHE A 15 -9.56 -39.29 35.65
CA PHE A 15 -8.73 -38.13 35.28
C PHE A 15 -7.24 -38.48 35.02
N GLU A 16 -6.85 -39.75 34.97
CA GLU A 16 -5.45 -40.19 34.76
C GLU A 16 -5.12 -40.61 33.31
N ASP A 17 -6.11 -40.79 32.43
CA ASP A 17 -5.88 -41.29 31.05
C ASP A 17 -5.98 -40.22 29.93
N VAL A 18 -6.20 -38.94 30.27
CA VAL A 18 -6.34 -37.83 29.27
C VAL A 18 -5.04 -37.07 29.00
N LEU A 19 -3.91 -37.49 29.58
CA LEU A 19 -2.57 -36.92 29.30
C LEU A 19 -1.72 -37.84 28.41
N ILE A 20 -2.29 -38.26 27.28
CA ILE A 20 -1.47 -38.62 26.11
C ILE A 20 -1.66 -37.46 25.14
N GLU A 21 -0.69 -36.54 25.15
CA GLU A 21 -0.59 -35.48 24.15
C GLU A 21 -0.64 -36.13 22.76
N PRO A 22 -1.59 -35.77 21.88
CA PRO A 22 -1.36 -35.99 20.47
C PRO A 22 -0.16 -35.11 20.09
N ASP A 23 0.77 -35.68 19.32
CA ASP A 23 1.95 -35.00 18.81
C ASP A 23 1.55 -33.96 17.75
N ILE A 24 0.91 -32.87 18.21
CA ILE A 24 0.48 -31.72 17.39
C ILE A 24 1.71 -30.99 16.83
N SER A 25 2.91 -31.27 17.37
CA SER A 25 4.18 -30.76 16.85
C SER A 25 4.44 -31.24 15.43
N ALA A 26 4.09 -32.48 15.09
CA ALA A 26 4.35 -33.03 13.75
C ALA A 26 3.45 -32.42 12.67
N ASP A 27 2.18 -32.13 12.99
CA ASP A 27 1.25 -31.51 12.04
C ASP A 27 1.55 -30.01 11.85
N ILE A 28 1.98 -29.31 12.90
CA ILE A 28 2.42 -27.91 12.80
C ILE A 28 3.77 -27.81 12.06
N GLU A 29 4.74 -28.68 12.32
CA GLU A 29 6.01 -28.70 11.56
C GLU A 29 5.79 -29.07 10.09
N SER A 30 4.88 -30.01 9.79
CA SER A 30 4.52 -30.38 8.42
C SER A 30 3.90 -29.18 7.67
N SER A 31 2.99 -28.45 8.31
CA SER A 31 2.35 -27.27 7.72
C SER A 31 3.31 -26.07 7.59
N LEU A 32 4.24 -25.89 8.53
CA LEU A 32 5.30 -24.87 8.41
C LEU A 32 6.28 -25.20 7.29
N GLN A 33 6.65 -26.48 7.12
CA GLN A 33 7.59 -26.94 6.11
C GLN A 33 6.98 -26.89 4.69
N GLU A 34 5.67 -27.11 4.56
CA GLU A 34 4.94 -26.95 3.29
C GLU A 34 4.84 -25.47 2.88
N ASN A 35 4.56 -24.57 3.82
CA ASN A 35 4.61 -23.12 3.58
C ASN A 35 6.03 -22.64 3.22
N GLN A 36 7.06 -23.15 3.90
CA GLN A 36 8.45 -22.78 3.62
C GLN A 36 8.94 -23.28 2.25
N LYS A 37 8.44 -24.43 1.77
CA LYS A 37 8.66 -24.91 0.39
C LYS A 37 7.98 -24.00 -0.65
N LEU A 38 6.77 -23.52 -0.38
CA LEU A 38 6.07 -22.58 -1.25
C LEU A 38 6.85 -21.25 -1.39
N TYR A 39 7.39 -20.73 -0.28
CA TYR A 39 8.26 -19.55 -0.29
C TYR A 39 9.56 -19.75 -1.08
N GLN A 40 10.23 -20.90 -0.94
CA GLN A 40 11.44 -21.19 -1.72
C GLN A 40 11.16 -21.40 -3.21
N GLN A 41 9.99 -21.93 -3.57
CA GLN A 41 9.61 -22.17 -4.96
C GLN A 41 9.24 -20.88 -5.69
N ILE A 42 8.73 -19.86 -4.98
CA ILE A 42 8.49 -18.51 -5.51
C ILE A 42 9.82 -17.79 -5.77
N TYR A 43 10.78 -17.86 -4.85
CA TYR A 43 12.08 -17.20 -4.99
C TYR A 43 13.06 -17.88 -5.97
N SER A 44 12.86 -19.16 -6.29
CA SER A 44 13.77 -19.88 -7.21
C SER A 44 13.46 -19.65 -8.69
N ASN A 45 12.35 -18.99 -9.03
CA ASN A 45 11.91 -18.81 -10.42
C ASN A 45 12.28 -17.44 -11.03
N GLU A 46 12.96 -16.55 -10.30
CA GLU A 46 13.22 -15.17 -10.74
C GLU A 46 14.68 -14.79 -11.00
N ILE A 47 15.61 -15.74 -11.13
CA ILE A 47 17.01 -15.41 -11.48
C ILE A 47 17.37 -15.97 -12.86
N ILE A 48 16.99 -15.21 -13.91
CA ILE A 48 17.78 -15.11 -15.14
C ILE A 48 17.70 -13.65 -15.63
N SER A 49 18.72 -12.84 -15.33
CA SER A 49 19.12 -11.75 -16.21
C SER A 49 20.58 -11.37 -15.97
N ASP A 50 21.47 -11.99 -16.75
CA ASP A 50 22.80 -11.47 -17.02
C ASP A 50 22.71 -10.61 -18.28
N PHE A 51 22.90 -9.29 -18.17
CA PHE A 51 23.31 -8.45 -19.30
C PHE A 51 24.24 -7.32 -18.81
N PRO A 52 25.40 -7.11 -19.47
CA PRO A 52 26.36 -6.07 -19.07
C PRO A 52 26.04 -4.75 -19.77
N LEU A 53 26.00 -3.66 -18.99
CA LEU A 53 25.94 -2.28 -19.49
C LEU A 53 27.36 -1.77 -19.77
N GLU A 54 27.68 -1.56 -21.05
CA GLU A 54 28.78 -0.68 -21.47
C GLU A 54 28.23 0.75 -21.62
N LEU A 55 28.87 1.70 -20.93
CA LEU A 55 28.62 3.14 -21.02
C LEU A 55 29.35 3.75 -22.23
N PRO A 56 28.72 4.64 -23.03
CA PRO A 56 29.45 5.54 -23.89
C PRO A 56 29.69 6.89 -23.20
N THR A 57 30.93 7.35 -23.30
CA THR A 57 31.39 8.71 -22.98
C THR A 57 30.93 9.69 -24.04
N GLU A 58 30.18 10.74 -23.65
CA GLU A 58 29.88 11.88 -24.52
C GLU A 58 30.85 13.05 -24.29
N ASP A 59 31.37 13.57 -25.40
CA ASP A 59 32.16 14.79 -25.51
C ASP A 59 31.25 16.02 -25.66
N PHE A 60 31.54 17.06 -24.88
CA PHE A 60 30.91 18.38 -24.92
C PHE A 60 31.32 19.18 -26.17
N TYR A 61 30.34 19.72 -26.91
CA TYR A 61 30.54 20.88 -27.79
C TYR A 61 29.74 22.09 -27.30
N GLN A 62 30.47 23.18 -26.99
CA GLN A 62 29.94 24.52 -26.79
C GLN A 62 29.64 25.17 -28.14
N LEU A 63 28.42 25.68 -28.32
CA LEU A 63 28.11 26.66 -29.36
C LEU A 63 27.50 27.91 -28.72
N SER A 64 28.24 29.00 -28.82
CA SER A 64 27.85 30.36 -28.50
C SER A 64 27.24 31.00 -29.74
N GLU A 65 26.02 31.50 -29.66
CA GLU A 65 25.51 32.45 -30.67
C GLU A 65 24.86 33.68 -30.01
N SER A 66 25.29 34.82 -30.53
CA SER A 66 24.97 36.19 -30.15
C SER A 66 23.86 36.74 -31.06
N TYR A 67 22.82 37.35 -30.49
CA TYR A 67 21.81 38.10 -31.23
C TYR A 67 22.15 39.60 -31.30
N PRO A 68 21.91 40.29 -32.44
CA PRO A 68 21.92 41.74 -32.50
C PRO A 68 20.51 42.32 -32.27
N SER A 69 20.44 43.43 -31.54
CA SER A 69 19.24 44.23 -31.34
C SER A 69 18.89 45.02 -32.60
N PHE A 70 17.61 45.04 -32.98
CA PHE A 70 17.07 46.00 -33.95
C PHE A 70 16.04 46.92 -33.30
N ASP A 71 16.34 48.21 -33.38
CA ASP A 71 15.48 49.34 -33.07
C ASP A 71 14.94 49.88 -34.41
N ALA A 72 13.65 50.16 -34.53
CA ALA A 72 13.14 51.22 -35.41
C ALA A 72 11.65 51.49 -35.20
N SER A 73 11.38 52.64 -34.59
CA SER A 73 10.15 53.42 -34.77
C SER A 73 10.13 54.05 -36.16
N THR A 74 9.02 54.01 -36.91
CA THR A 74 8.61 55.12 -37.79
C THR A 74 7.11 55.01 -38.08
N ALA A 75 6.35 55.99 -37.60
CA ALA A 75 4.95 56.21 -37.93
C ALA A 75 4.85 57.07 -39.19
N VAL A 76 3.93 56.71 -40.10
CA VAL A 76 3.44 57.59 -41.17
C VAL A 76 1.91 57.53 -41.18
N GLN A 77 1.29 58.66 -40.82
CA GLN A 77 -0.12 58.95 -41.04
C GLN A 77 -0.32 59.50 -42.45
N LEU A 78 -1.42 59.12 -43.12
CA LEU A 78 -2.31 60.02 -43.87
C LEU A 78 -3.63 59.28 -44.21
N PRO A 79 -4.74 60.02 -44.49
CA PRO A 79 -6.11 59.60 -44.19
C PRO A 79 -6.91 59.22 -45.44
N PHE A 80 -7.97 58.42 -45.28
CA PHE A 80 -9.13 58.48 -46.17
C PHE A 80 -10.42 58.09 -45.42
N ASP A 81 -11.42 58.93 -45.61
CA ASP A 81 -12.77 58.91 -45.03
C ASP A 81 -13.77 58.19 -45.97
N SER A 82 -14.69 57.44 -45.34
CA SER A 82 -16.09 57.14 -45.74
C SER A 82 -16.35 56.24 -46.98
N TYR A 83 -17.30 55.28 -47.05
CA TYR A 83 -18.63 55.13 -46.46
C TYR A 83 -19.11 53.64 -46.47
N THR A 84 -20.10 53.37 -45.58
CA THR A 84 -21.24 52.41 -45.68
C THR A 84 -21.08 50.91 -45.44
N THR A 85 -21.38 50.53 -44.20
CA THR A 85 -22.43 49.57 -43.75
C THR A 85 -22.72 48.31 -44.59
N LEU A 86 -22.46 47.13 -44.01
CA LEU A 86 -23.49 46.17 -43.63
C LEU A 86 -22.95 45.22 -42.54
N ALA A 87 -23.80 44.97 -41.56
CA ALA A 87 -23.52 44.19 -40.37
C ALA A 87 -23.49 42.68 -40.65
N THR A 88 -22.51 41.98 -40.06
CA THR A 88 -22.72 40.69 -39.42
C THR A 88 -21.63 40.50 -38.37
N ASP A 89 -22.10 40.28 -37.15
CA ASP A 89 -21.32 40.03 -35.94
C ASP A 89 -20.44 38.77 -36.03
N SER A 90 -19.40 38.78 -35.18
CA SER A 90 -18.64 37.64 -34.66
C SER A 90 -17.27 37.37 -35.29
N ILE A 91 -16.32 38.25 -34.95
CA ILE A 91 -14.88 37.94 -34.93
C ILE A 91 -14.42 38.10 -33.47
N LEU A 92 -14.28 36.99 -32.76
CA LEU A 92 -13.44 36.93 -31.56
C LEU A 92 -11.99 36.91 -32.04
N ALA A 93 -11.33 38.05 -31.91
CA ALA A 93 -9.90 38.16 -32.05
C ALA A 93 -9.22 37.33 -30.94
N SER A 94 -8.66 36.18 -31.30
CA SER A 94 -7.74 35.44 -30.44
C SER A 94 -6.43 36.22 -30.34
N GLN A 95 -6.32 37.03 -29.29
CA GLN A 95 -5.04 37.59 -28.86
C GLN A 95 -4.14 36.44 -28.39
N ASN A 96 -3.13 36.13 -29.20
CA ASN A 96 -1.97 35.33 -28.83
C ASN A 96 -1.26 35.99 -27.64
N TYR A 97 -1.56 35.53 -26.43
CA TYR A 97 -0.67 35.69 -25.29
C TYR A 97 0.23 34.46 -25.23
N LEU A 98 1.47 34.64 -25.70
CA LEU A 98 2.61 33.80 -25.33
C LEU A 98 2.75 33.84 -23.80
N TYR A 99 2.19 32.83 -23.12
CA TYR A 99 2.54 32.55 -21.74
C TYR A 99 3.93 31.90 -21.74
N THR A 100 4.90 32.62 -21.20
CA THR A 100 6.18 32.05 -20.77
C THR A 100 5.89 30.93 -19.76
N GLN A 101 6.20 29.69 -20.13
CA GLN A 101 6.06 28.53 -19.25
C GLN A 101 7.01 28.62 -18.05
N PRO A 102 6.57 28.26 -16.83
CA PRO A 102 7.50 27.87 -15.78
C PRO A 102 8.03 26.47 -16.08
N ASN A 103 9.37 26.33 -16.04
CA ASN A 103 10.10 25.08 -16.21
C ASN A 103 9.47 23.92 -15.42
N LEU A 104 9.02 22.87 -16.12
CA LEU A 104 8.55 21.58 -15.59
C LEU A 104 9.65 20.76 -14.88
N HIS A 105 10.86 21.29 -14.76
CA HIS A 105 12.05 20.59 -14.26
C HIS A 105 12.07 20.39 -12.73
N TYR A 106 11.06 20.84 -12.00
CA TYR A 106 11.05 20.82 -10.52
C TYR A 106 10.17 19.73 -9.87
N PHE A 107 9.50 18.87 -10.65
CA PHE A 107 8.53 17.91 -10.07
C PHE A 107 9.07 16.51 -9.72
N PHE A 108 10.30 16.15 -10.08
CA PHE A 108 10.84 14.79 -9.87
C PHE A 108 12.10 14.70 -9.01
N SER A 109 12.30 15.59 -8.03
CA SER A 109 13.49 15.51 -7.18
C SER A 109 13.19 15.86 -5.72
N THR A 110 12.62 14.90 -4.99
CA THR A 110 12.73 14.85 -3.52
C THR A 110 13.59 13.66 -3.13
N GLN A 111 14.88 13.94 -2.91
CA GLN A 111 15.80 13.05 -2.20
C GLN A 111 15.28 12.79 -0.78
N PHE A 112 14.94 11.55 -0.46
CA PHE A 112 14.82 11.11 0.93
C PHE A 112 16.23 10.90 1.49
N ASN A 113 16.62 11.77 2.41
CA ASN A 113 17.83 11.62 3.20
C ASN A 113 17.44 11.02 4.56
N ASP A 114 18.01 9.86 4.87
CA ASP A 114 17.90 9.17 6.15
C ASP A 114 18.40 10.04 7.30
N GLN A 115 17.47 10.55 8.11
CA GLN A 115 17.75 11.00 9.46
C GLN A 115 16.60 10.58 10.38
N ASN A 116 16.76 9.43 11.04
CA ASN A 116 16.14 9.14 12.34
C ASN A 116 16.91 8.02 13.03
N SER A 117 18.09 8.36 13.53
CA SER A 117 18.82 7.61 14.54
C SER A 117 18.92 8.47 15.79
N GLU A 118 17.98 8.34 16.73
CA GLU A 118 18.20 8.62 18.16
C GLU A 118 16.89 8.47 18.94
N PHE A 119 16.67 7.29 19.54
CA PHE A 119 15.99 7.24 20.83
C PHE A 119 16.77 6.31 21.74
N ALA A 120 17.54 6.95 22.63
CA ALA A 120 18.30 6.33 23.68
C ALA A 120 17.38 5.72 24.73
N ILE A 121 17.70 4.48 25.10
CA ILE A 121 17.21 3.75 26.26
C ILE A 121 17.64 4.48 27.54
N PRO A 122 16.74 4.75 28.51
CA PRO A 122 17.16 4.91 29.89
C PRO A 122 17.05 3.58 30.62
N SER A 123 18.21 2.96 30.82
CA SER A 123 18.42 1.89 31.78
C SER A 123 18.13 2.46 33.18
N ASN A 124 17.15 1.89 33.90
CA ASN A 124 17.00 2.21 35.31
C ASN A 124 16.94 0.92 36.14
N SER A 125 18.14 0.52 36.56
CA SER A 125 18.41 -0.46 37.60
C SER A 125 18.03 0.12 38.97
N HIS A 126 17.04 -0.46 39.63
CA HIS A 126 16.89 -0.32 41.07
C HIS A 126 17.06 -1.68 41.76
N HIS A 127 18.29 -1.85 42.24
CA HIS A 127 18.66 -2.76 43.31
C HIS A 127 17.81 -2.49 44.56
N ILE A 128 17.15 -3.52 45.10
CA ILE A 128 16.81 -3.59 46.52
C ILE A 128 17.38 -4.91 47.06
N ASN A 129 18.63 -4.84 47.51
CA ASN A 129 19.18 -5.72 48.54
C ASN A 129 19.07 -4.95 49.87
N LEU A 130 18.35 -5.49 50.88
CA LEU A 130 18.43 -5.18 52.31
C LEU A 130 17.30 -5.99 52.98
N PHE A 131 17.51 -7.07 53.73
CA PHE A 131 18.16 -7.10 55.04
C PHE A 131 18.80 -8.47 55.27
N ASP A 132 20.11 -8.45 55.48
CA ASP A 132 20.83 -9.43 56.27
C ASP A 132 21.48 -8.64 57.41
N SER A 133 21.17 -9.00 58.65
CA SER A 133 21.85 -8.47 59.84
C SER A 133 21.70 -9.48 60.97
N SER A 134 22.66 -10.38 60.99
CA SER A 134 23.13 -11.10 62.16
C SER A 134 23.68 -10.13 63.21
N ASN A 135 23.40 -10.39 64.49
CA ASN A 135 24.31 -10.17 65.63
C ASN A 135 23.58 -10.66 66.88
N SER A 136 23.89 -11.86 67.39
CA SER A 136 24.95 -12.14 68.35
C SER A 136 24.83 -11.33 69.65
N LEU A 137 24.31 -11.97 70.70
CA LEU A 137 24.75 -11.68 72.07
C LEU A 137 24.88 -12.99 72.85
N SER A 138 26.10 -13.13 73.34
CA SER A 138 26.73 -14.24 74.02
C SER A 138 26.43 -14.27 75.52
N PHE A 139 26.56 -15.48 76.07
CA PHE A 139 27.13 -15.80 77.39
C PHE A 139 26.48 -15.24 78.67
N SER A 140 25.95 -16.16 79.48
CA SER A 140 26.42 -16.37 80.86
C SER A 140 25.77 -17.60 81.52
N GLN A 141 26.53 -18.70 81.61
CA GLN A 141 26.63 -19.50 82.85
C GLN A 141 27.38 -18.64 83.93
N PRO A 142 27.50 -18.97 85.24
CA PRO A 142 27.46 -20.33 85.82
C PRO A 142 26.97 -20.48 87.30
N ASN A 143 27.04 -21.73 87.78
CA ASN A 143 27.51 -22.18 89.10
C ASN A 143 26.60 -22.30 90.36
N PHE A 144 26.62 -23.55 90.86
CA PHE A 144 26.85 -24.03 92.25
C PHE A 144 25.79 -23.85 93.35
N LEU A 145 25.47 -25.01 93.97
CA LEU A 145 25.23 -25.36 95.40
C LEU A 145 24.30 -26.59 95.37
N ASP A 146 24.72 -27.85 95.50
CA ASP A 146 25.42 -28.55 96.59
C ASP A 146 24.86 -28.24 98.00
N LEU A 147 24.20 -29.25 98.60
CA LEU A 147 23.81 -29.48 100.00
C LEU A 147 22.75 -30.62 99.98
N SER A 148 23.07 -31.91 100.16
CA SER A 148 23.54 -32.62 101.36
C SER A 148 22.42 -33.08 102.33
N LEU A 149 22.46 -34.38 102.69
CA LEU A 149 21.92 -35.07 103.89
C LEU A 149 20.37 -35.09 104.03
N ASP A 150 19.65 -36.17 104.39
CA ASP A 150 19.95 -37.30 105.28
C ASP A 150 18.93 -38.48 105.09
N PRO A 151 19.22 -39.67 105.65
CA PRO A 151 18.40 -40.90 105.58
C PRO A 151 17.71 -41.30 106.91
N HIS A 152 16.71 -42.20 106.80
CA HIS A 152 16.22 -43.14 107.86
C HIS A 152 15.58 -42.53 109.15
N PRO A 153 15.13 -43.31 110.17
CA PRO A 153 14.19 -44.44 110.19
C PRO A 153 13.13 -44.35 111.35
N SER A 154 12.23 -45.35 111.42
CA SER A 154 11.86 -46.13 112.62
C SER A 154 11.17 -45.51 113.87
N CYS A 155 10.12 -46.24 114.28
CA CYS A 155 9.69 -46.58 115.66
C CYS A 155 8.85 -45.60 116.49
N ARG A 156 7.71 -46.10 117.00
CA ARG A 156 7.48 -46.19 118.44
C ARG A 156 6.40 -47.20 118.84
N GLU A 157 6.86 -48.24 119.53
CA GLU A 157 6.10 -49.02 120.51
C GLU A 157 5.80 -48.17 121.75
N SER A 158 4.77 -48.54 122.52
CA SER A 158 4.66 -48.19 123.94
C SER A 158 3.85 -49.27 124.67
N ASN A 159 4.59 -50.08 125.43
CA ASN A 159 4.15 -50.99 126.48
C ASN A 159 3.82 -50.24 127.78
N ASN A 160 3.11 -50.96 128.68
CA ASN A 160 3.01 -50.85 130.16
C ASN A 160 1.57 -50.60 130.64
N ASN A 161 1.07 -51.16 131.74
CA ASN A 161 1.45 -52.27 132.63
C ASN A 161 0.29 -52.40 133.65
N ASN A 162 0.06 -53.61 134.16
CA ASN A 162 -0.40 -53.94 135.52
C ASN A 162 -1.83 -53.53 135.96
N ASP A 163 -2.52 -54.20 136.87
CA ASP A 163 -2.46 -55.49 137.55
C ASP A 163 -3.69 -55.50 138.53
N LYS A 164 -4.04 -56.68 139.09
CA LYS A 164 -5.02 -56.95 140.19
C LYS A 164 -6.50 -57.11 139.80
N SER A 165 -7.05 -58.34 139.92
CA SER A 165 -7.64 -58.95 141.14
C SER A 165 -9.16 -58.72 141.11
N THR A 166 -10.09 -59.67 141.25
CA THR A 166 -10.12 -61.07 141.70
C THR A 166 -11.58 -61.54 141.49
N ILE A 167 -11.83 -62.85 141.53
CA ILE A 167 -13.12 -63.49 141.91
C ILE A 167 -14.23 -63.56 140.83
N TYR A 168 -14.32 -64.69 140.12
CA TYR A 168 -15.32 -65.76 140.32
C TYR A 168 -15.34 -66.69 139.09
N GLU A 169 -14.73 -67.86 139.27
CA GLU A 169 -14.79 -69.03 138.40
C GLU A 169 -16.24 -69.58 138.32
N SER A 170 -16.52 -70.38 137.28
CA SER A 170 -17.77 -71.14 137.03
C SER A 170 -18.68 -70.68 135.87
N LYS A 171 -18.14 -69.95 134.87
CA LYS A 171 -18.76 -69.79 133.51
C LYS A 171 -17.78 -69.92 132.34
N GLN A 172 -16.57 -70.46 132.57
CA GLN A 172 -15.44 -70.45 131.61
C GLN A 172 -15.36 -71.69 130.68
N ALA A 173 -16.22 -72.70 130.87
CA ALA A 173 -16.30 -73.88 130.00
C ALA A 173 -17.29 -73.72 128.81
N ARG A 174 -18.22 -72.76 128.87
CA ARG A 174 -19.18 -72.46 127.77
C ARG A 174 -18.64 -71.42 126.77
N ARG A 175 -17.73 -70.53 127.21
CA ARG A 175 -17.05 -69.51 126.36
C ARG A 175 -15.95 -70.08 125.46
N LYS A 176 -15.26 -71.17 125.82
CA LYS A 176 -14.25 -71.81 124.94
C LYS A 176 -14.85 -72.51 123.71
N ARG A 177 -16.13 -72.92 123.76
CA ARG A 177 -16.89 -73.37 122.58
C ARG A 177 -17.42 -72.20 121.74
N GLN A 178 -17.88 -71.11 122.36
CA GLN A 178 -18.27 -69.89 121.63
C GLN A 178 -17.09 -69.15 120.97
N ASN A 179 -15.89 -69.13 121.56
CA ASN A 179 -14.70 -68.53 120.93
C ASN A 179 -14.09 -69.41 119.83
N LYS A 180 -14.18 -70.74 119.90
CA LYS A 180 -13.85 -71.61 118.76
C LYS A 180 -14.85 -71.43 117.61
N VAL A 181 -16.14 -71.30 117.91
CA VAL A 181 -17.17 -71.01 116.89
C VAL A 181 -17.03 -69.58 116.35
N ALA A 182 -16.68 -68.58 117.16
CA ALA A 182 -16.46 -67.20 116.73
C ALA A 182 -15.15 -67.05 115.93
N ALA A 183 -14.08 -67.74 116.30
CA ALA A 183 -12.83 -67.78 115.53
C ALA A 183 -12.98 -68.56 114.21
N GLN A 184 -13.80 -69.62 114.20
CA GLN A 184 -14.11 -70.36 112.97
C GLN A 184 -15.09 -69.59 112.08
N LYS A 185 -16.07 -68.88 112.66
CA LYS A 185 -16.96 -67.94 111.95
C LYS A 185 -16.21 -66.71 111.44
N SER A 186 -15.20 -66.23 112.17
CA SER A 186 -14.26 -65.19 111.75
C SER A 186 -13.36 -65.68 110.61
N ARG A 187 -12.81 -66.91 110.68
CA ARG A 187 -12.04 -67.52 109.58
C ARG A 187 -12.89 -67.78 108.34
N VAL A 188 -14.15 -68.19 108.52
CA VAL A 188 -15.11 -68.35 107.40
C VAL A 188 -15.51 -66.99 106.83
N LYS A 189 -15.70 -65.96 107.67
CA LYS A 189 -15.97 -64.59 107.21
C LYS A 189 -14.75 -63.98 106.50
N ALA A 190 -13.55 -64.22 106.99
CA ALA A 190 -12.29 -63.81 106.36
C ALA A 190 -12.07 -64.57 105.04
N LYS A 191 -12.34 -65.87 104.97
CA LYS A 191 -12.30 -66.63 103.70
C LYS A 191 -13.35 -66.14 102.71
N ARG A 192 -14.57 -65.84 103.15
CA ARG A 192 -15.59 -65.22 102.30
C ARG A 192 -15.17 -63.84 101.82
N LEU A 193 -14.56 -63.03 102.68
CA LEU A 193 -14.04 -61.71 102.31
C LEU A 193 -12.90 -61.83 101.30
N LEU A 194 -12.01 -62.82 101.47
CA LEU A 194 -10.92 -63.10 100.54
C LEU A 194 -11.45 -63.57 99.18
N ILE A 195 -12.49 -64.40 99.17
CA ILE A 195 -13.18 -64.80 97.93
C ILE A 195 -13.83 -63.59 97.27
N VAL A 196 -14.56 -62.75 98.00
CA VAL A 196 -15.17 -61.53 97.46
C VAL A 196 -14.11 -60.56 96.93
N LEU A 197 -13.01 -60.34 97.65
CA LEU A 197 -11.91 -59.48 97.18
C LEU A 197 -11.16 -60.07 95.98
N GLN A 198 -11.12 -61.40 95.86
CA GLN A 198 -10.53 -62.07 94.72
C GLN A 198 -11.46 -61.99 93.49
N GLU A 199 -12.76 -62.16 93.69
CA GLU A 199 -13.80 -61.93 92.67
C GLU A 199 -13.85 -60.46 92.22
N GLU A 200 -13.75 -59.50 93.15
CA GLU A 200 -13.65 -58.06 92.84
C GLU A 200 -12.35 -57.72 92.10
N ASN A 201 -11.20 -58.29 92.49
CA ASN A 201 -9.94 -58.09 91.76
C ASN A 201 -9.98 -58.70 90.35
N GLU A 202 -10.57 -59.88 90.18
CA GLU A 202 -10.75 -60.48 88.84
C GLU A 202 -11.76 -59.68 88.00
N SER A 203 -12.81 -59.13 88.62
CA SER A 203 -13.75 -58.23 87.94
C SER A 203 -13.08 -56.92 87.51
N LEU A 204 -12.30 -56.28 88.40
CA LEU A 204 -11.54 -55.07 88.09
C LEU A 204 -10.50 -55.33 87.01
N LYS A 205 -9.78 -56.45 87.09
CA LYS A 205 -8.81 -56.86 86.07
C LYS A 205 -9.48 -57.00 84.70
N LYS A 206 -10.65 -57.64 84.63
CA LYS A 206 -11.44 -57.75 83.40
C LYS A 206 -11.89 -56.38 82.88
N GLU A 207 -12.32 -55.47 83.75
CA GLU A 207 -12.68 -54.08 83.38
C GLU A 207 -11.46 -53.30 82.85
N TYR A 208 -10.29 -53.46 83.48
CA TYR A 208 -9.02 -52.87 83.00
C TYR A 208 -8.60 -53.44 81.64
N GLU A 209 -8.74 -54.76 81.43
CA GLU A 209 -8.46 -55.40 80.15
C GLU A 209 -9.40 -54.88 79.05
N GLU A 210 -10.70 -54.74 79.33
CA GLU A 210 -11.69 -54.17 78.40
C GLU A 210 -11.38 -52.70 78.07
N LYS A 211 -10.99 -51.89 79.07
CA LYS A 211 -10.57 -50.49 78.84
C LYS A 211 -9.29 -50.39 78.03
N LEU A 212 -8.34 -51.31 78.23
CA LEU A 212 -7.11 -51.37 77.45
C LEU A 212 -7.40 -51.74 75.98
N GLU A 213 -8.31 -52.68 75.74
CA GLU A 213 -8.80 -53.01 74.39
C GLU A 213 -9.50 -51.82 73.73
N GLU A 214 -10.33 -51.07 74.48
CA GLU A 214 -10.98 -49.85 73.99
C GLU A 214 -9.96 -48.77 73.61
N ILE A 215 -8.94 -48.55 74.44
CA ILE A 215 -7.83 -47.62 74.15
C ILE A 215 -7.07 -48.05 72.89
N ASN A 216 -6.78 -49.34 72.74
CA ASN A 216 -6.10 -49.86 71.55
C ASN A 216 -6.95 -49.69 70.29
N ARG A 217 -8.27 -49.92 70.38
CA ARG A 217 -9.21 -49.69 69.27
C ARG A 217 -9.28 -48.22 68.89
N LEU A 218 -9.36 -47.31 69.85
CA LEU A 218 -9.35 -45.86 69.62
C LEU A 218 -8.02 -45.40 69.02
N SER A 219 -6.90 -45.94 69.49
CA SER A 219 -5.56 -45.68 68.93
C SER A 219 -5.46 -46.11 67.47
N LEU A 220 -6.02 -47.27 67.11
CA LEU A 220 -6.08 -47.76 65.73
C LEU A 220 -6.92 -46.83 64.84
N ILE A 221 -8.11 -46.41 65.30
CA ILE A 221 -8.98 -45.47 64.57
C ILE A 221 -8.28 -44.13 64.37
N LEU A 222 -7.63 -43.61 65.42
CA LEU A 222 -6.87 -42.36 65.35
C LEU A 222 -5.74 -42.44 64.32
N ASN A 223 -4.99 -43.55 64.30
CA ASN A 223 -3.92 -43.75 63.32
C ASN A 223 -4.47 -43.86 61.90
N ARG A 224 -5.60 -44.54 61.69
CA ARG A 224 -6.27 -44.62 60.39
C ARG A 224 -6.70 -43.24 59.89
N LEU A 225 -7.36 -42.45 60.74
CA LEU A 225 -7.78 -41.08 60.40
C LEU A 225 -6.58 -40.16 60.12
N LYS A 226 -5.46 -40.32 60.83
CA LYS A 226 -4.21 -39.59 60.55
C LYS A 226 -3.62 -39.96 59.19
N VAL A 227 -3.61 -41.24 58.83
CA VAL A 227 -3.14 -41.71 57.52
C VAL A 227 -4.06 -41.23 56.40
N GLU A 228 -5.38 -41.31 56.58
CA GLU A 228 -6.36 -40.83 55.60
C GLU A 228 -6.32 -39.31 55.43
N GLY A 229 -6.16 -38.55 56.53
CA GLY A 229 -5.96 -37.09 56.48
C GLY A 229 -4.68 -36.70 55.72
N ARG A 230 -3.58 -37.42 55.97
CA ARG A 230 -2.31 -37.23 55.25
C ARG A 230 -2.46 -37.55 53.77
N GLY A 231 -3.07 -38.69 53.43
CA GLY A 231 -3.29 -39.08 52.04
C GLY A 231 -4.17 -38.08 51.29
N ARG A 232 -5.20 -37.52 51.93
CA ARG A 232 -6.00 -36.42 51.36
C ARG A 232 -5.16 -35.19 51.08
N MET A 233 -4.36 -34.72 52.05
CA MET A 233 -3.50 -33.55 51.85
C MET A 233 -2.44 -33.76 50.77
N GLU A 234 -1.87 -34.95 50.64
CA GLU A 234 -0.91 -35.28 49.58
C GLU A 234 -1.57 -35.26 48.20
N ARG A 235 -2.82 -35.75 48.08
CA ARG A 235 -3.61 -35.63 46.85
C ARG A 235 -3.93 -34.17 46.51
N LEU A 236 -4.40 -33.37 47.46
CA LEU A 236 -4.65 -31.94 47.25
C LEU A 236 -3.36 -31.23 46.80
N THR A 237 -2.24 -31.52 47.45
CA THR A 237 -0.94 -30.94 47.08
C THR A 237 -0.52 -31.31 45.66
N SER A 238 -0.71 -32.58 45.28
CA SER A 238 -0.42 -33.06 43.92
C SER A 238 -1.30 -32.37 42.88
N LEU A 239 -2.60 -32.28 43.15
CA LEU A 239 -3.57 -31.64 42.25
C LEU A 239 -3.30 -30.14 42.08
N SER A 240 -3.13 -29.40 43.18
CA SER A 240 -2.77 -27.98 43.15
C SER A 240 -1.42 -27.74 42.46
N LYS A 241 -0.45 -28.65 42.62
CA LYS A 241 0.84 -28.55 41.90
C LYS A 241 0.66 -28.73 40.39
N LYS A 242 -0.07 -29.76 39.95
CA LYS A 242 -0.34 -30.01 38.53
C LYS A 242 -1.08 -28.84 37.89
N ALA A 243 -2.08 -28.31 38.58
CA ALA A 243 -2.83 -27.14 38.13
C ALA A 243 -1.94 -25.91 38.01
N LEU A 244 -1.08 -25.63 39.00
CA LEU A 244 -0.14 -24.52 38.94
C LEU A 244 0.80 -24.64 37.73
N GLN A 245 1.38 -25.82 37.50
CA GLN A 245 2.26 -26.07 36.35
C GLN A 245 1.54 -25.86 35.02
N LEU A 246 0.28 -26.31 34.91
CA LEU A 246 -0.53 -26.06 33.73
C LEU A 246 -0.81 -24.57 33.53
N GLY A 247 -1.19 -23.85 34.60
CA GLY A 247 -1.41 -22.41 34.56
C GLY A 247 -0.16 -21.62 34.16
N GLU A 248 1.02 -22.00 34.67
CA GLU A 248 2.32 -21.42 34.28
C GLU A 248 2.59 -21.60 32.78
N ASN A 249 2.34 -22.80 32.25
CA ASN A 249 2.51 -23.09 30.83
C ASN A 249 1.54 -22.26 29.95
N LEU A 250 0.27 -22.16 30.34
CA LEU A 250 -0.73 -21.35 29.62
C LEU A 250 -0.35 -19.87 29.62
N CYS A 251 0.07 -19.33 30.76
CA CYS A 251 0.50 -17.93 30.86
C CYS A 251 1.79 -17.67 30.07
N SER A 252 2.75 -18.60 30.07
CA SER A 252 3.96 -18.48 29.25
C SER A 252 3.65 -18.50 27.76
N LYS A 253 2.66 -19.28 27.31
CA LYS A 253 2.21 -19.29 25.91
C LYS A 253 1.54 -17.96 25.55
N ALA A 254 0.65 -17.46 26.41
CA ALA A 254 0.00 -16.16 26.23
C ALA A 254 1.02 -15.01 26.13
N ASP A 255 2.03 -14.98 27.01
CA ASP A 255 3.09 -13.96 27.01
C ASP A 255 3.88 -13.94 25.69
N ASN A 256 4.20 -15.12 25.13
CA ASN A 256 4.86 -15.21 23.83
C ASN A 256 3.98 -14.67 22.70
N LEU A 257 2.69 -15.05 22.67
CA LEU A 257 1.73 -14.54 21.67
C LEU A 257 1.57 -13.02 21.75
N VAL A 258 1.47 -12.47 22.96
CA VAL A 258 1.37 -11.01 23.16
C VAL A 258 2.63 -10.30 22.68
N LYS A 259 3.82 -10.86 22.89
CA LYS A 259 5.08 -10.30 22.39
C LYS A 259 5.14 -10.28 20.86
N GLU A 260 4.77 -11.38 20.20
CA GLU A 260 4.71 -11.45 18.74
C GLU A 260 3.66 -10.47 18.18
N CYS A 261 2.48 -10.43 18.78
CA CYS A 261 1.41 -9.51 18.39
C CYS A 261 1.83 -8.04 18.54
N LYS A 262 2.57 -7.68 19.59
CA LYS A 262 3.11 -6.31 19.74
C LYS A 262 4.04 -5.92 18.60
N VAL A 263 4.86 -6.84 18.08
CA VAL A 263 5.69 -6.60 16.89
C VAL A 263 4.82 -6.36 15.65
N ASP A 264 3.76 -7.14 15.47
CA ASP A 264 2.81 -6.93 14.36
C ASP A 264 2.08 -5.58 14.46
N VAL A 265 1.64 -5.18 15.65
CA VAL A 265 1.03 -3.85 15.88
C VAL A 265 2.03 -2.73 15.52
N GLU A 266 3.27 -2.82 16.00
CA GLU A 266 4.30 -1.83 15.65
C GLU A 266 4.56 -1.76 14.13
N ASN A 267 4.52 -2.89 13.44
CA ASN A 267 4.67 -2.93 11.99
C ASN A 267 3.49 -2.25 11.28
N ILE A 268 2.25 -2.52 11.72
CA ILE A 268 1.05 -1.86 11.21
C ILE A 268 1.14 -0.34 11.40
N GLU A 269 1.52 0.12 12.60
CA GLU A 269 1.67 1.56 12.91
C GLU A 269 2.76 2.23 12.05
N LYS A 270 3.81 1.50 11.65
CA LYS A 270 4.87 2.00 10.77
C LYS A 270 4.46 2.01 9.29
N ILE A 271 3.76 0.97 8.82
CA ILE A 271 3.43 0.78 7.41
C ILE A 271 2.25 1.66 6.99
N CYS A 272 1.19 1.74 7.82
CA CYS A 272 -0.02 2.48 7.47
C CYS A 272 0.23 3.96 7.06
N PRO A 273 0.97 4.78 7.82
CA PRO A 273 1.21 6.17 7.41
C PRO A 273 2.00 6.28 6.12
N LYS A 274 2.96 5.36 5.88
CA LYS A 274 3.70 5.29 4.61
C LYS A 274 2.76 4.95 3.46
N LEU A 275 1.91 3.95 3.64
CA LEU A 275 0.95 3.52 2.64
C LEU A 275 -0.04 4.64 2.30
N LYS A 276 -0.56 5.34 3.31
CA LYS A 276 -1.45 6.49 3.12
C LYS A 276 -0.77 7.62 2.36
N PHE A 277 0.49 7.91 2.67
CA PHE A 277 1.28 8.90 1.95
C PHE A 277 1.49 8.48 0.48
N LEU A 278 1.93 7.23 0.25
CA LEU A 278 2.14 6.67 -1.08
C LEU A 278 0.89 6.74 -1.94
N TRP A 279 -0.27 6.30 -1.44
CA TRP A 279 -1.53 6.38 -2.19
C TRP A 279 -1.94 7.83 -2.49
N GLY A 280 -1.74 8.75 -1.55
CA GLY A 280 -2.01 10.17 -1.77
C GLY A 280 -1.13 10.79 -2.85
N GLU A 281 0.16 10.48 -2.85
CA GLU A 281 1.09 10.97 -3.89
C GLU A 281 0.78 10.33 -5.26
N LEU A 282 0.43 9.04 -5.29
CA LEU A 282 0.05 8.36 -6.53
C LEU A 282 -1.20 8.99 -7.15
N GLU A 283 -2.20 9.33 -6.34
CA GLU A 283 -3.42 10.03 -6.79
C GLU A 283 -3.07 11.40 -7.41
N VAL A 284 -2.21 12.19 -6.74
CA VAL A 284 -1.77 13.51 -7.24
C VAL A 284 -1.01 13.38 -8.56
N GLN A 285 -0.16 12.36 -8.69
CA GLN A 285 0.60 12.12 -9.92
C GLN A 285 -0.31 11.69 -11.07
N ILE A 286 -1.26 10.78 -10.86
CA ILE A 286 -2.25 10.39 -11.87
C ILE A 286 -3.08 11.58 -12.34
N GLN A 287 -3.55 12.44 -11.41
CA GLN A 287 -4.26 13.68 -11.75
C GLN A 287 -3.39 14.64 -12.58
N SER A 288 -2.07 14.64 -12.39
CA SER A 288 -1.14 15.46 -13.16
C SER A 288 -1.00 14.95 -14.59
N VAL A 289 -0.93 13.63 -14.78
CA VAL A 289 -0.96 12.98 -16.10
C VAL A 289 -2.28 13.26 -16.82
N GLU A 290 -3.41 13.23 -16.10
CA GLU A 290 -4.71 13.53 -16.68
C GLU A 290 -4.80 14.98 -17.21
N LYS A 291 -4.27 15.95 -16.45
CA LYS A 291 -4.16 17.34 -16.92
C LYS A 291 -3.31 17.46 -18.18
N LEU A 292 -2.22 16.72 -18.27
CA LEU A 292 -1.34 16.73 -19.43
C LEU A 292 -2.01 16.11 -20.66
N LYS A 293 -2.75 15.00 -20.49
CA LYS A 293 -3.62 14.44 -21.53
C LYS A 293 -4.60 15.50 -22.03
N CYS A 294 -5.35 16.17 -21.15
CA CYS A 294 -6.30 17.22 -21.56
C CYS A 294 -5.63 18.38 -22.30
N PHE A 295 -4.43 18.78 -21.87
CA PHE A 295 -3.63 19.78 -22.57
C PHE A 295 -3.28 19.32 -24.00
N ALA A 296 -2.78 18.08 -24.15
CA ALA A 296 -2.45 17.52 -25.45
C ALA A 296 -3.68 17.39 -26.36
N GLU A 297 -4.83 16.97 -25.83
CA GLU A 297 -6.10 16.92 -26.57
C GLU A 297 -6.53 18.30 -27.09
N ASN A 298 -6.40 19.35 -26.27
CA ASN A 298 -6.72 20.71 -26.67
C ASN A 298 -5.77 21.23 -27.78
N GLN A 299 -4.47 20.93 -27.68
CA GLN A 299 -3.51 21.27 -28.72
C GLN A 299 -3.82 20.54 -30.03
N ASN A 300 -4.12 19.24 -29.96
CA ASN A 300 -4.51 18.44 -31.12
C ASN A 300 -5.80 18.96 -31.79
N GLY A 301 -6.79 19.39 -31.00
CA GLY A 301 -8.00 20.04 -31.51
C GLY A 301 -7.70 21.36 -32.25
N THR A 302 -6.73 22.13 -31.76
CA THR A 302 -6.28 23.37 -32.43
C THR A 302 -5.59 23.06 -33.76
N LEU A 303 -4.71 22.06 -33.79
CA LEU A 303 -4.05 21.57 -35.00
C LEU A 303 -5.06 21.07 -36.03
N GLN A 304 -6.07 20.31 -35.60
CA GLN A 304 -7.12 19.79 -36.47
C GLN A 304 -7.92 20.93 -37.13
N LEU A 305 -8.30 21.95 -36.36
CA LEU A 305 -9.00 23.12 -36.89
C LEU A 305 -8.12 23.88 -37.90
N PHE A 306 -6.83 24.05 -37.60
CA PHE A 306 -5.89 24.69 -38.52
C PHE A 306 -5.78 23.93 -39.85
N TYR A 307 -5.61 22.60 -39.79
CA TYR A 307 -5.58 21.74 -40.97
C TYR A 307 -6.84 21.91 -41.83
N SER A 308 -8.03 21.78 -41.23
CA SER A 308 -9.30 21.90 -41.96
C SER A 308 -9.46 23.27 -42.63
N ASN A 309 -9.03 24.34 -41.97
CA ASN A 309 -9.06 25.69 -42.55
C ASN A 309 -8.12 25.81 -43.76
N LYS A 310 -6.90 25.27 -43.67
CA LYS A 310 -5.90 25.35 -44.75
C LYS A 310 -6.26 24.47 -45.95
N GLU A 311 -6.80 23.28 -45.71
CA GLU A 311 -7.33 22.42 -46.76
C GLU A 311 -8.51 23.09 -47.51
N GLN A 312 -9.41 23.75 -46.77
CA GLN A 312 -10.49 24.52 -47.37
C GLN A 312 -9.97 25.73 -48.18
N GLU A 313 -9.02 26.49 -47.64
CA GLU A 313 -8.40 27.64 -48.32
C GLU A 313 -7.73 27.20 -49.63
N LEU A 314 -6.96 26.11 -49.60
CA LEU A 314 -6.33 25.52 -50.79
C LEU A 314 -7.37 25.11 -51.83
N THR A 315 -8.46 24.45 -51.40
CA THR A 315 -9.53 24.02 -52.30
C THR A 315 -10.21 25.21 -52.99
N ILE A 316 -10.48 26.29 -52.25
CA ILE A 316 -11.08 27.51 -52.81
C ILE A 316 -10.12 28.15 -53.81
N LEU A 317 -8.87 28.41 -53.43
CA LEU A 317 -7.87 29.05 -54.30
C LEU A 317 -7.58 28.22 -55.55
N SER A 318 -7.52 26.89 -55.43
CA SER A 318 -7.34 26.02 -56.61
C SER A 318 -8.51 26.16 -57.57
N ASN A 319 -9.75 26.12 -57.09
CA ASN A 319 -10.94 26.25 -57.92
C ASN A 319 -11.05 27.63 -58.59
N GLU A 320 -10.70 28.70 -57.87
CA GLU A 320 -10.64 30.06 -58.42
C GLU A 320 -9.60 30.15 -59.54
N LEU A 321 -8.39 29.65 -59.29
CA LEU A 321 -7.33 29.63 -60.29
C LEU A 321 -7.72 28.79 -61.52
N ASP A 322 -8.31 27.62 -61.32
CA ASP A 322 -8.82 26.78 -62.42
C ASP A 322 -9.91 27.51 -63.22
N SER A 323 -10.81 28.24 -62.55
CA SER A 323 -11.81 29.06 -63.23
C SER A 323 -11.16 30.18 -64.07
N THR A 324 -10.14 30.86 -63.53
CA THR A 324 -9.38 31.89 -64.25
C THR A 324 -8.66 31.30 -65.46
N LEU A 325 -8.02 30.14 -65.31
CA LEU A 325 -7.35 29.44 -66.42
C LEU A 325 -8.34 28.98 -67.50
N GLN A 326 -9.50 28.45 -67.12
CA GLN A 326 -10.56 28.10 -68.07
C GLN A 326 -11.10 29.33 -68.80
N ASN A 327 -11.21 30.47 -68.12
CA ASN A 327 -11.58 31.74 -68.75
C ASN A 327 -10.53 32.16 -69.80
N LEU A 328 -9.23 32.01 -69.51
CA LEU A 328 -8.16 32.24 -70.49
C LEU A 328 -8.25 31.28 -71.68
N HIS A 329 -8.57 30.01 -71.44
CA HIS A 329 -8.74 29.00 -72.49
C HIS A 329 -9.93 29.29 -73.41
N SER A 330 -10.96 29.97 -72.90
CA SER A 330 -12.12 30.40 -73.71
C SER A 330 -11.85 31.61 -74.60
N LYS A 331 -10.76 32.36 -74.35
CA LYS A 331 -10.40 33.58 -75.08
C LYS A 331 -9.44 33.27 -76.22
N ASN A 332 -9.93 33.41 -77.46
CA ASN A 332 -9.11 33.29 -78.66
C ASN A 332 -8.24 34.54 -78.84
N VAL A 333 -6.98 34.34 -79.24
CA VAL A 333 -6.08 35.41 -79.63
C VAL A 333 -6.45 35.92 -81.02
N ASP A 334 -6.62 37.24 -81.17
CA ASP A 334 -6.89 37.86 -82.46
C ASP A 334 -5.78 37.52 -83.46
N SER A 335 -6.14 37.09 -84.67
CA SER A 335 -5.20 36.69 -85.70
C SER A 335 -4.23 37.81 -86.08
N SER A 336 -4.69 39.07 -86.02
CA SER A 336 -3.85 40.23 -86.31
C SER A 336 -2.74 40.43 -85.28
N ILE A 337 -3.00 40.17 -83.99
CA ILE A 337 -1.97 40.22 -82.94
C ILE A 337 -0.94 39.12 -83.18
N ARG A 338 -1.42 37.91 -83.46
CA ARG A 338 -0.56 36.75 -83.71
C ARG A 338 0.33 36.96 -84.93
N GLU A 339 -0.23 37.42 -86.04
CA GLU A 339 0.52 37.72 -87.27
C GLU A 339 1.57 38.80 -87.05
N ASN A 340 1.22 39.86 -86.30
CA ASN A 340 2.17 40.91 -85.93
C ASN A 340 3.30 40.38 -85.03
N ALA A 341 3.01 39.50 -84.07
CA ALA A 341 4.02 38.88 -83.22
C ALA A 341 4.98 38.01 -84.05
N ILE A 342 4.46 37.17 -84.94
CA ILE A 342 5.26 36.34 -85.85
C ILE A 342 6.10 37.20 -86.80
N ALA A 343 5.52 38.26 -87.36
CA ALA A 343 6.23 39.19 -88.25
C ALA A 343 7.37 39.91 -87.51
N LEU A 344 7.14 40.29 -86.25
CA LEU A 344 8.15 40.91 -85.39
C LEU A 344 9.30 39.93 -85.10
N GLU A 345 8.98 38.69 -84.74
CA GLU A 345 9.98 37.65 -84.45
C GLU A 345 10.83 37.32 -85.69
N LYS A 346 10.20 37.16 -86.86
CA LYS A 346 10.90 36.98 -88.13
C LYS A 346 11.82 38.15 -88.44
N SER A 347 11.33 39.38 -88.27
CA SER A 347 12.14 40.59 -88.48
C SER A 347 13.35 40.64 -87.55
N THR A 348 13.22 40.22 -86.28
CA THR A 348 14.37 40.18 -85.36
C THR A 348 15.41 39.11 -85.73
N ARG A 349 14.98 37.96 -86.24
CA ARG A 349 15.92 36.91 -86.70
C ARG A 349 16.69 37.34 -87.95
N ASP A 350 16.03 37.94 -88.93
CA ASP A 350 16.66 38.35 -90.19
C ASP A 350 17.66 39.51 -90.02
N ASN A 351 17.51 40.31 -88.96
CA ASN A 351 18.41 41.42 -88.65
C ASN A 351 19.62 41.03 -87.80
N THR A 352 19.73 39.77 -87.37
CA THR A 352 20.91 39.29 -86.64
C THR A 352 21.96 38.81 -87.65
N PRO A 353 23.08 39.53 -87.84
CA PRO A 353 24.07 39.18 -88.87
C PRO A 353 24.62 37.76 -88.67
N PRO A 354 24.76 36.95 -89.75
CA PRO A 354 25.12 35.51 -89.68
C PRO A 354 26.55 35.18 -89.20
N GLY A 355 27.22 36.06 -88.47
CA GLY A 355 28.60 35.84 -88.12
C GLY A 355 29.00 36.65 -86.90
N ILE A 356 29.18 35.95 -85.79
CA ILE A 356 30.38 35.97 -84.95
C ILE A 356 30.13 35.03 -83.76
N GLY A 357 30.86 33.91 -83.74
CA GLY A 357 31.36 33.32 -82.49
C GLY A 357 30.35 32.59 -81.60
N ASP A 358 29.95 31.41 -82.07
CA ASP A 358 29.86 30.19 -81.26
C ASP A 358 30.95 30.17 -80.17
N LEU A 359 30.62 30.34 -78.88
CA LEU A 359 31.50 30.01 -77.74
C LEU A 359 30.87 30.13 -76.33
N CYS A 360 29.58 30.46 -76.15
CA CYS A 360 28.97 30.50 -74.81
C CYS A 360 27.84 29.49 -74.69
N GLY A 361 28.17 28.29 -74.20
CA GLY A 361 27.22 27.24 -73.83
C GLY A 361 26.41 27.60 -72.60
N GLY A 362 25.44 28.50 -72.77
CA GLY A 362 24.39 28.80 -71.80
C GLY A 362 23.08 28.14 -72.27
N GLU A 363 22.36 27.55 -71.32
CA GLU A 363 21.19 26.71 -71.48
C GLU A 363 20.15 27.22 -72.49
N LYS A 364 19.67 26.27 -73.29
CA LYS A 364 18.65 26.39 -74.33
C LYS A 364 17.39 27.08 -73.78
N GLY A 365 17.27 28.39 -74.01
CA GLY A 365 15.98 29.06 -73.94
C GLY A 365 15.04 28.45 -74.98
N LEU A 366 13.78 28.24 -74.61
CA LEU A 366 12.64 27.77 -75.41
C LEU A 366 12.82 28.01 -76.91
N GLU A 367 13.51 27.10 -77.59
CA GLU A 367 13.52 27.01 -79.04
C GLU A 367 12.14 26.48 -79.39
N PHE A 368 11.24 27.37 -79.82
CA PHE A 368 10.04 26.97 -80.51
C PHE A 368 10.48 26.21 -81.78
N ASP A 369 10.61 24.89 -81.65
CA ASP A 369 10.76 23.94 -82.75
C ASP A 369 9.47 23.98 -83.58
N LEU A 370 9.31 25.07 -84.33
CA LEU A 370 8.39 25.18 -85.44
C LEU A 370 8.93 24.30 -86.56
N ILE A 371 8.76 22.99 -86.37
CA ILE A 371 8.95 21.99 -87.41
C ILE A 371 8.05 22.42 -88.57
N GLU A 372 8.64 22.76 -89.72
CA GLU A 372 8.01 23.08 -91.01
C GLU A 372 7.23 21.88 -91.60
N LYS A 373 6.35 21.26 -90.82
CA LYS A 373 5.50 20.14 -91.26
C LYS A 373 4.05 20.60 -91.45
N GLU A 374 3.69 20.61 -92.73
CA GLU A 374 2.36 20.39 -93.30
C GLU A 374 1.36 21.57 -93.30
N GLU A 375 1.28 22.21 -94.48
CA GLU A 375 0.30 23.21 -94.98
C GLU A 375 -1.20 22.83 -94.87
N ASN A 376 -1.57 21.76 -94.15
CA ASN A 376 -2.97 21.29 -94.04
C ASN A 376 -3.46 21.12 -92.60
N ARG A 377 -2.69 21.53 -91.59
CA ARG A 377 -3.22 21.60 -90.22
C ARG A 377 -4.08 22.85 -90.10
N ILE A 378 -5.38 22.60 -90.02
CA ILE A 378 -6.45 23.49 -89.55
C ILE A 378 -5.84 24.57 -88.65
N GLU A 379 -6.04 25.84 -89.01
CA GLU A 379 -5.63 27.00 -88.23
C GLU A 379 -6.17 26.88 -86.79
N GLU A 380 -5.44 26.20 -85.92
CA GLU A 380 -5.75 26.17 -84.50
C GLU A 380 -5.66 27.62 -84.03
N LYS A 381 -6.81 28.15 -83.60
CA LYS A 381 -6.89 29.49 -83.06
C LYS A 381 -6.11 29.45 -81.75
N ALA A 382 -4.99 30.14 -81.72
CA ALA A 382 -4.20 30.28 -80.51
C ALA A 382 -5.12 30.88 -79.43
N VAL A 383 -5.11 30.30 -78.24
CA VAL A 383 -5.86 30.78 -77.09
C VAL A 383 -4.94 31.55 -76.16
N LEU A 384 -5.50 32.44 -75.34
CA LEU A 384 -4.69 33.21 -74.39
C LEU A 384 -3.97 32.30 -73.38
N PHE A 385 -4.53 31.11 -73.13
CA PHE A 385 -3.94 30.05 -72.32
C PHE A 385 -2.62 29.50 -72.89
N ASP A 386 -2.36 29.55 -74.20
CA ASP A 386 -1.11 29.05 -74.79
C ASP A 386 0.13 29.84 -74.33
N TYR A 387 -0.08 31.00 -73.71
CA TYR A 387 0.96 31.87 -73.13
C TYR A 387 1.12 31.68 -71.62
N VAL A 388 0.40 30.72 -71.03
CA VAL A 388 0.42 30.40 -69.60
C VAL A 388 1.36 29.21 -69.37
N GLU A 389 2.23 29.30 -68.36
CA GLU A 389 3.08 28.18 -67.95
C GLU A 389 2.33 27.25 -66.98
N GLU A 390 1.49 26.35 -67.54
CA GLU A 390 0.64 25.43 -66.76
C GLU A 390 1.45 24.54 -65.81
N HIS A 391 2.64 24.09 -66.22
CA HIS A 391 3.49 23.23 -65.40
C HIS A 391 3.86 23.90 -64.08
N SER A 392 4.30 25.16 -64.10
CA SER A 392 4.70 25.88 -62.88
C SER A 392 3.54 26.06 -61.91
N ILE A 393 2.32 26.25 -62.43
CA ILE A 393 1.10 26.33 -61.63
C ILE A 393 0.80 24.99 -60.95
N GLN A 394 0.82 23.92 -61.74
CA GLN A 394 0.53 22.58 -61.21
C GLN A 394 1.56 22.16 -60.17
N GLU A 395 2.85 22.44 -60.41
CA GLU A 395 3.92 22.17 -59.44
C GLU A 395 3.70 22.93 -58.12
N LEU A 396 3.26 24.18 -58.17
CA LEU A 396 2.97 24.96 -56.96
C LEU A 396 1.76 24.40 -56.20
N LYS A 397 0.69 23.98 -56.91
CA LYS A 397 -0.47 23.30 -56.31
C LYS A 397 -0.06 22.00 -55.63
N ASP A 398 0.71 21.17 -56.33
CA ASP A 398 1.19 19.88 -55.83
C ASP A 398 2.06 20.06 -54.58
N LYS A 399 3.00 21.02 -54.60
CA LYS A 399 3.81 21.39 -53.42
C LYS A 399 2.97 21.87 -52.24
N THR A 400 1.94 22.67 -52.50
CA THR A 400 1.04 23.14 -51.43
C THR A 400 0.25 21.97 -50.84
N GLN A 401 -0.24 21.07 -51.69
CA GLN A 401 -0.96 19.87 -51.26
C GLN A 401 -0.06 18.90 -50.47
N GLU A 402 1.20 18.73 -50.87
CA GLU A 402 2.18 17.92 -50.16
C GLU A 402 2.42 18.45 -48.74
N GLU A 403 2.64 19.76 -48.58
CA GLU A 403 2.83 20.37 -47.26
C GLU A 403 1.56 20.31 -46.38
N VAL A 404 0.37 20.53 -46.95
CA VAL A 404 -0.90 20.32 -46.23
C VAL A 404 -1.05 18.86 -45.78
N SER A 405 -0.60 17.90 -46.60
CA SER A 405 -0.59 16.48 -46.26
C SER A 405 0.44 16.14 -45.17
N ALA A 406 1.57 16.85 -45.12
CA ALA A 406 2.54 16.73 -44.03
C ALA A 406 1.93 17.18 -42.69
N ILE A 407 1.15 18.26 -42.68
CA ILE A 407 0.40 18.71 -41.49
C ILE A 407 -0.59 17.63 -41.01
N LEU A 408 -1.30 16.96 -41.93
CA LEU A 408 -2.19 15.85 -41.58
C LEU A 408 -1.43 14.70 -40.92
N HIS A 409 -0.23 14.40 -41.41
CA HIS A 409 0.63 13.38 -40.81
C HIS A 409 1.05 13.76 -39.38
N TYR A 410 1.41 15.02 -39.12
CA TYR A 410 1.70 15.49 -37.75
C TYR A 410 0.48 15.37 -36.83
N LEU A 411 -0.72 15.70 -37.33
CA LEU A 411 -1.97 15.54 -36.60
C LEU A 411 -2.24 14.06 -36.23
N SER A 412 -2.03 13.14 -37.17
CA SER A 412 -2.18 11.70 -36.92
C SER A 412 -1.17 11.19 -35.88
N ASN A 413 0.07 11.67 -35.95
CA ASN A 413 1.11 11.30 -34.99
C ASN A 413 0.78 11.81 -33.58
N SER A 414 0.42 13.09 -33.45
CA SER A 414 -0.05 13.70 -32.20
C SER A 414 -1.25 12.92 -31.62
N SER A 415 -2.24 12.57 -32.45
CA SER A 415 -3.40 11.78 -32.02
C SER A 415 -3.02 10.40 -31.52
N THR A 416 -2.03 9.75 -32.14
CA THR A 416 -1.51 8.44 -31.71
C THR A 416 -0.82 8.52 -30.35
N LEU A 417 -0.02 9.57 -30.10
CA LEU A 417 0.64 9.79 -28.81
C LEU A 417 -0.39 10.03 -27.69
N ILE A 418 -1.43 10.83 -27.97
CA ILE A 418 -2.52 11.07 -27.02
C ILE A 418 -3.24 9.76 -26.66
N GLU A 419 -3.48 8.90 -27.64
CA GLU A 419 -4.10 7.59 -27.40
C GLU A 419 -3.21 6.67 -26.56
N GLN A 420 -1.89 6.71 -26.76
CA GLN A 420 -0.94 5.99 -25.92
C GLN A 420 -1.00 6.49 -24.46
N ILE A 421 -1.01 7.82 -24.24
CA ILE A 421 -1.16 8.41 -22.90
C ILE A 421 -2.48 7.98 -22.25
N LYS A 422 -3.59 7.97 -23.02
CA LYS A 422 -4.90 7.49 -22.54
C LYS A 422 -4.86 6.05 -22.07
N ASN A 423 -4.27 5.17 -22.87
CA ASN A 423 -4.19 3.74 -22.54
C ASN A 423 -3.37 3.49 -21.27
N HIS A 424 -2.24 4.18 -21.12
CA HIS A 424 -1.45 4.10 -19.89
C HIS A 424 -2.16 4.68 -18.67
N LEU A 425 -2.88 5.80 -18.83
CA LEU A 425 -3.68 6.37 -17.75
C LEU A 425 -4.78 5.40 -17.30
N LEU A 426 -5.47 4.76 -18.25
CA LEU A 426 -6.48 3.74 -17.93
C LEU A 426 -5.88 2.56 -17.16
N GLN A 427 -4.70 2.07 -17.58
CA GLN A 427 -3.99 1.01 -16.85
C GLN A 427 -3.64 1.43 -15.42
N LEU A 428 -3.09 2.64 -15.25
CA LEU A 428 -2.74 3.17 -13.92
C LEU A 428 -3.98 3.35 -13.04
N SER A 429 -5.09 3.85 -13.59
CA SER A 429 -6.36 4.00 -12.87
C SER A 429 -6.95 2.66 -12.48
N GLU A 430 -6.95 1.66 -13.38
CA GLU A 430 -7.41 0.30 -13.07
C GLU A 430 -6.57 -0.32 -11.95
N MET A 431 -5.25 -0.14 -12.00
CA MET A 431 -4.38 -0.62 -10.93
C MET A 431 -4.62 0.13 -9.62
N LEU A 432 -4.88 1.44 -9.64
CA LEU A 432 -5.22 2.20 -8.43
C LEU A 432 -6.53 1.70 -7.81
N GLU A 433 -7.58 1.52 -8.60
CA GLU A 433 -8.89 1.05 -8.13
C GLU A 433 -8.83 -0.36 -7.54
N ASN A 434 -8.05 -1.26 -8.14
CA ASN A 434 -7.96 -2.65 -7.70
C ASN A 434 -7.21 -2.84 -6.38
N HIS A 435 -6.32 -1.91 -6.00
CA HIS A 435 -5.41 -2.07 -4.85
C HIS A 435 -5.65 -1.03 -3.74
N THR A 436 -6.63 -0.15 -3.90
CA THR A 436 -7.01 0.82 -2.86
C THR A 436 -7.70 0.09 -1.71
N ILE A 437 -6.96 -0.14 -0.62
CA ILE A 437 -7.55 -0.62 0.63
C ILE A 437 -8.37 0.49 1.26
N SER A 438 -9.64 0.20 1.57
CA SER A 438 -10.48 1.10 2.37
C SER A 438 -9.89 1.23 3.78
N PHE A 439 -9.38 2.42 4.10
CA PHE A 439 -8.95 2.79 5.46
C PHE A 439 -10.16 3.31 6.26
N GLU A 440 -11.19 2.48 6.43
CA GLU A 440 -12.41 2.83 7.15
C GLU A 440 -12.17 3.07 8.65
N GLU A 441 -11.30 2.27 9.25
CA GLU A 441 -10.94 2.38 10.67
C GLU A 441 -9.59 3.09 10.84
N SER A 442 -9.52 4.00 11.82
CA SER A 442 -8.26 4.61 12.23
C SER A 442 -7.31 3.52 12.72
N VAL A 443 -6.18 3.31 12.04
CA VAL A 443 -5.20 2.29 12.42
C VAL A 443 -4.72 2.47 13.86
N SER A 444 -4.65 3.71 14.35
CA SER A 444 -4.30 4.02 15.74
C SER A 444 -5.39 3.69 16.76
N GLU A 445 -6.64 3.55 16.32
CA GLU A 445 -7.77 3.11 17.13
C GLU A 445 -7.78 1.58 17.18
N PHE A 446 -7.68 0.91 16.02
CA PHE A 446 -7.51 -0.54 15.92
C PHE A 446 -6.34 -1.05 16.78
N ALA A 447 -5.14 -0.52 16.58
CA ALA A 447 -3.93 -0.93 17.31
C ALA A 447 -4.11 -0.81 18.83
N ARG A 448 -4.68 0.32 19.28
CA ARG A 448 -4.91 0.60 20.69
C ARG A 448 -5.96 -0.32 21.29
N ASP A 449 -7.06 -0.54 20.60
CA ASP A 449 -8.16 -1.38 21.07
C ASP A 449 -7.71 -2.83 21.21
N LYS A 450 -6.96 -3.36 20.23
CA LYS A 450 -6.39 -4.71 20.31
C LYS A 450 -5.33 -4.83 21.41
N CYS A 451 -4.45 -3.85 21.58
CA CYS A 451 -3.49 -3.84 22.69
C CYS A 451 -4.20 -3.80 24.06
N ASN A 452 -5.27 -3.01 24.21
CA ASN A 452 -6.04 -2.95 25.44
C ASN A 452 -6.68 -4.30 25.79
N VAL A 453 -7.24 -5.01 24.80
CA VAL A 453 -7.79 -6.36 24.99
C VAL A 453 -6.71 -7.35 25.42
N LEU A 454 -5.55 -7.34 24.75
CA LEU A 454 -4.42 -8.21 25.09
C LEU A 454 -3.89 -7.93 26.51
N ASP A 455 -3.70 -6.67 26.86
CA ASP A 455 -3.23 -6.28 28.19
C ASP A 455 -4.27 -6.68 29.26
N GLN A 456 -5.57 -6.48 29.01
CA GLN A 456 -6.63 -6.87 29.96
C GLN A 456 -6.65 -8.39 30.21
N GLU A 457 -6.65 -9.20 29.15
CA GLU A 457 -6.67 -10.67 29.29
C GLU A 457 -5.35 -11.20 29.89
N THR A 458 -4.21 -10.58 29.56
CA THR A 458 -2.91 -10.94 30.18
C THR A 458 -2.89 -10.62 31.68
N HIS A 459 -3.43 -9.47 32.09
CA HIS A 459 -3.56 -9.13 33.52
C HIS A 459 -4.51 -10.10 34.23
N SER A 460 -5.64 -10.45 33.60
CA SER A 460 -6.58 -11.47 34.12
C SER A 460 -5.88 -12.81 34.37
N MET A 461 -5.12 -13.30 33.39
CA MET A 461 -4.36 -14.55 33.53
C MET A 461 -3.31 -14.47 34.66
N ALA A 462 -2.62 -13.34 34.78
CA ALA A 462 -1.63 -13.14 35.85
C ALA A 462 -2.26 -13.16 37.25
N ASP A 463 -3.40 -12.48 37.45
CA ASP A 463 -4.13 -12.46 38.72
C ASP A 463 -4.64 -13.85 39.11
N THR A 464 -5.13 -14.61 38.12
CA THR A 464 -5.57 -15.99 38.29
C THR A 464 -4.41 -16.92 38.64
N LEU A 465 -3.25 -16.77 37.99
CA LEU A 465 -2.04 -17.54 38.29
C LEU A 465 -1.49 -17.24 39.70
N VAL A 466 -1.53 -15.98 40.13
CA VAL A 466 -1.15 -15.58 41.50
C VAL A 466 -2.09 -16.22 42.52
N SER A 467 -3.39 -16.26 42.23
CA SER A 467 -4.39 -16.92 43.09
C SER A 467 -4.14 -18.42 43.21
N LEU A 468 -3.79 -19.08 42.10
CA LEU A 468 -3.45 -20.52 42.06
C LEU A 468 -2.13 -20.82 42.81
N THR A 469 -1.12 -19.96 42.65
CA THR A 469 0.16 -20.03 43.37
C THR A 469 -0.04 -19.90 44.87
N ARG A 470 -0.91 -18.97 45.29
CA ARG A 470 -1.28 -18.77 46.69
C ARG A 470 -1.97 -20.00 47.27
N HIS A 471 -2.94 -20.58 46.55
CA HIS A 471 -3.62 -21.80 46.96
C HIS A 471 -2.65 -22.97 47.13
N TYR A 472 -1.79 -23.22 46.13
CA TYR A 472 -0.74 -24.24 46.23
C TYR A 472 0.16 -24.02 47.47
N GLY A 473 0.58 -22.78 47.71
CA GLY A 473 1.36 -22.41 48.90
C GLY A 473 0.65 -22.72 50.22
N GLN A 474 -0.66 -22.43 50.31
CA GLN A 474 -1.50 -22.75 51.47
C GLN A 474 -1.62 -24.26 51.68
N VAL A 475 -1.87 -25.03 50.62
CA VAL A 475 -1.97 -26.49 50.67
C VAL A 475 -0.64 -27.13 51.10
N VAL A 476 0.49 -26.64 50.60
CA VAL A 476 1.84 -27.09 51.02
C VAL A 476 2.12 -26.75 52.48
N ALA A 477 1.76 -25.55 52.93
CA ALA A 477 1.92 -25.13 54.33
C ALA A 477 1.08 -26.00 55.27
N ALA A 478 -0.18 -26.28 54.90
CA ALA A 478 -1.07 -27.18 55.62
C ALA A 478 -0.51 -28.62 55.67
N LEU A 479 0.02 -29.14 54.56
CA LEU A 479 0.65 -30.47 54.53
C LEU A 479 1.86 -30.54 55.47
N LYS A 480 2.71 -29.49 55.48
CA LYS A 480 3.87 -29.40 56.38
C LYS A 480 3.44 -29.33 57.84
N ALA A 481 2.38 -28.58 58.16
CA ALA A 481 1.82 -28.51 59.51
C ALA A 481 1.31 -29.89 59.97
N CYS A 482 0.58 -30.61 59.11
CA CYS A 482 0.11 -31.97 59.35
C CYS A 482 1.25 -32.99 59.53
N ARG A 483 2.42 -32.77 58.90
CA ARG A 483 3.62 -33.62 59.07
C ARG A 483 4.38 -33.32 60.36
N SER A 484 4.45 -32.06 60.75
CA SER A 484 5.32 -31.61 61.85
C SER A 484 4.68 -31.74 63.23
N ASN A 485 3.35 -31.67 63.33
CA ASN A 485 2.66 -31.73 64.62
C ASN A 485 1.45 -32.68 64.56
N ALA A 486 1.60 -33.85 65.19
CA ALA A 486 0.61 -34.92 65.18
C ALA A 486 -0.69 -34.58 65.93
N GLU A 487 -0.70 -33.53 66.76
CA GLU A 487 -1.88 -33.06 67.50
C GLU A 487 -2.60 -31.89 66.81
N VAL A 488 -1.89 -31.04 66.06
CA VAL A 488 -2.51 -29.90 65.35
C VAL A 488 -3.16 -30.34 64.04
N GLY A 489 -2.65 -31.40 63.40
CA GLY A 489 -3.19 -31.92 62.14
C GLY A 489 -4.64 -32.41 62.20
N SER A 490 -5.15 -32.77 63.39
CA SER A 490 -6.56 -33.16 63.55
C SER A 490 -7.52 -31.97 63.73
N LYS A 491 -6.99 -30.78 64.03
CA LYS A 491 -7.76 -29.56 64.26
C LYS A 491 -7.73 -28.60 63.07
N LEU A 492 -6.81 -28.79 62.12
CA LEU A 492 -6.75 -27.98 60.92
C LEU A 492 -8.00 -28.27 60.07
N ASP A 493 -8.79 -27.23 59.83
CA ASP A 493 -9.97 -27.32 58.98
C ASP A 493 -9.54 -27.39 57.51
N ILE A 494 -9.44 -28.60 56.98
CA ILE A 494 -9.05 -28.88 55.59
C ILE A 494 -10.22 -28.60 54.63
N SER A 495 -11.44 -28.40 55.14
CA SER A 495 -12.63 -28.26 54.29
C SER A 495 -12.55 -27.06 53.33
N VAL A 496 -11.96 -25.94 53.78
CA VAL A 496 -11.75 -24.76 52.94
C VAL A 496 -10.80 -25.06 51.78
N LEU A 497 -9.64 -25.67 52.06
CA LEU A 497 -8.66 -26.03 51.03
C LEU A 497 -9.20 -27.07 50.05
N GLN A 498 -10.06 -27.96 50.53
CA GLN A 498 -10.73 -28.92 49.67
C GLN A 498 -11.73 -28.22 48.75
N GLY A 499 -12.56 -27.31 49.29
CA GLY A 499 -13.48 -26.50 48.49
C GLY A 499 -12.77 -25.65 47.44
N ASP A 500 -11.68 -24.97 47.80
CA ASP A 500 -10.86 -24.20 46.86
C ASP A 500 -10.22 -25.11 45.79
N THR A 501 -9.90 -26.36 46.15
CA THR A 501 -9.37 -27.34 45.19
C THR A 501 -10.44 -27.83 44.22
N ASP A 502 -11.70 -27.91 44.64
CA ASP A 502 -12.82 -28.26 43.77
C ASP A 502 -13.13 -27.16 42.74
N LEU A 503 -12.68 -25.92 42.98
CA LEU A 503 -12.77 -24.79 42.04
C LEU A 503 -11.63 -24.73 41.01
N ILE A 504 -10.54 -25.48 41.22
CA ILE A 504 -9.38 -25.47 40.30
C ILE A 504 -9.78 -25.75 38.84
N PRO A 505 -10.65 -26.72 38.52
CA PRO A 505 -11.05 -26.97 37.14
C PRO A 505 -11.65 -25.74 36.46
N THR A 506 -12.54 -25.02 37.15
CA THR A 506 -13.14 -23.77 36.64
C THR A 506 -12.09 -22.67 36.45
N ILE A 507 -11.14 -22.55 37.38
CA ILE A 507 -10.03 -21.60 37.25
C ILE A 507 -9.14 -21.91 36.04
N ILE A 508 -8.88 -23.19 35.77
CA ILE A 508 -8.11 -23.60 34.59
C ILE A 508 -8.90 -23.33 33.30
N GLU A 509 -10.21 -23.56 33.30
CA GLU A 509 -11.11 -23.22 32.19
C GLU A 509 -11.07 -21.70 31.91
N GLU A 510 -11.13 -20.85 32.93
CA GLU A 510 -10.97 -19.39 32.79
C GLU A 510 -9.61 -19.00 32.17
N LEU A 511 -8.51 -19.63 32.58
CA LEU A 511 -7.18 -19.40 31.97
C LEU A 511 -7.14 -19.84 30.50
N GLN A 512 -7.82 -20.93 30.14
CA GLN A 512 -7.90 -21.41 28.77
C GLN A 512 -8.75 -20.47 27.91
N GLU A 513 -9.87 -19.96 28.42
CA GLU A 513 -10.70 -18.96 27.74
C GLU A 513 -9.94 -17.66 27.48
N SER A 514 -9.20 -17.14 28.48
CA SER A 514 -8.37 -15.95 28.30
C SER A 514 -7.26 -16.17 27.26
N LEU A 515 -6.59 -17.34 27.28
CA LEU A 515 -5.61 -17.69 26.25
C LEU A 515 -6.25 -17.73 24.85
N GLN A 516 -7.44 -18.33 24.71
CA GLN A 516 -8.16 -18.40 23.42
C GLN A 516 -8.50 -17.01 22.89
N LYS A 517 -8.89 -16.06 23.76
CA LYS A 517 -9.13 -14.67 23.35
C LYS A 517 -7.84 -13.97 22.89
N ILE A 518 -6.72 -14.21 23.58
CA ILE A 518 -5.40 -13.70 23.18
C ILE A 518 -5.01 -14.26 21.81
N GLU A 519 -5.17 -15.57 21.59
CA GLU A 519 -4.91 -16.23 20.31
C GLU A 519 -5.77 -15.63 19.19
N SER A 520 -7.08 -15.49 19.41
CA SER A 520 -7.99 -14.90 18.43
C SER A 520 -7.65 -13.44 18.10
N THR A 521 -7.30 -12.64 19.12
CA THR A 521 -6.94 -11.23 18.95
C THR A 521 -5.61 -11.08 18.23
N SER A 522 -4.62 -11.92 18.59
CA SER A 522 -3.33 -11.98 17.92
C SER A 522 -3.46 -12.36 16.45
N GLU A 523 -4.36 -13.30 16.14
CA GLU A 523 -4.59 -13.71 14.77
C GLU A 523 -5.18 -12.60 13.90
N GLU A 524 -6.15 -11.88 14.44
CA GLU A 524 -6.75 -10.73 13.76
C GLU A 524 -5.71 -9.65 13.44
N VAL A 525 -4.84 -9.32 14.40
CA VAL A 525 -3.75 -8.36 14.20
C VAL A 525 -2.77 -8.87 13.14
N ARG A 526 -2.40 -10.16 13.19
CA ARG A 526 -1.48 -10.77 12.22
C ARG A 526 -2.02 -10.73 10.79
N ILE A 527 -3.29 -11.09 10.60
CA ILE A 527 -3.98 -10.99 9.29
C ILE A 527 -3.95 -9.54 8.80
N ARG A 528 -4.26 -8.58 9.68
CA ARG A 528 -4.24 -7.15 9.32
C ARG A 528 -2.85 -6.67 8.93
N ASN A 529 -1.80 -7.11 9.63
CA ASN A 529 -0.41 -6.81 9.28
C ASN A 529 -0.06 -7.34 7.88
N GLN A 530 -0.41 -8.60 7.58
CA GLN A 530 -0.17 -9.18 6.25
C GLN A 530 -0.89 -8.42 5.14
N ILE A 531 -2.15 -8.01 5.35
CA ILE A 531 -2.90 -7.20 4.39
C ILE A 531 -2.17 -5.87 4.12
N TYR A 532 -1.68 -5.19 5.16
CA TYR A 532 -0.94 -3.94 4.99
C TYR A 532 0.42 -4.13 4.30
N GLN A 533 1.11 -5.23 4.56
CA GLN A 533 2.38 -5.55 3.90
C GLN A 533 2.16 -5.78 2.39
N VAL A 534 1.19 -6.63 2.03
CA VAL A 534 0.86 -6.90 0.63
C VAL A 534 0.47 -5.62 -0.11
N SER A 535 -0.37 -4.79 0.51
CA SER A 535 -0.77 -3.51 -0.08
C SER A 535 0.39 -2.52 -0.21
N TYR A 536 1.33 -2.54 0.73
CA TYR A 536 2.54 -1.73 0.63
C TYR A 536 3.43 -2.19 -0.53
N ASP A 537 3.64 -3.50 -0.69
CA ASP A 537 4.40 -4.05 -1.80
C ASP A 537 3.74 -3.74 -3.15
N GLU A 538 2.41 -3.81 -3.22
CA GLU A 538 1.63 -3.41 -4.39
C GLU A 538 1.76 -1.91 -4.70
N ALA A 539 1.65 -1.05 -3.69
CA ALA A 539 1.87 0.38 -3.84
C ALA A 539 3.29 0.67 -4.37
N VAL A 540 4.32 0.00 -3.84
CA VAL A 540 5.70 0.13 -4.34
C VAL A 540 5.80 -0.28 -5.81
N LYS A 541 5.18 -1.40 -6.21
CA LYS A 541 5.14 -1.81 -7.62
C LYS A 541 4.47 -0.75 -8.51
N LEU A 542 3.38 -0.13 -8.04
CA LEU A 542 2.72 0.95 -8.77
C LEU A 542 3.61 2.18 -8.94
N PHE A 543 4.38 2.53 -7.93
CA PHE A 543 5.37 3.60 -8.04
C PHE A 543 6.44 3.29 -9.09
N MET A 544 6.92 2.05 -9.16
CA MET A 544 7.87 1.64 -10.19
C MET A 544 7.25 1.72 -11.60
N GLU A 545 6.01 1.30 -11.77
CA GLU A 545 5.30 1.44 -13.06
C GLU A 545 5.09 2.91 -13.44
N LEU A 546 4.80 3.76 -12.46
CA LEU A 546 4.68 5.19 -12.69
C LEU A 546 6.03 5.85 -13.01
N GLU A 547 7.13 5.41 -12.40
CA GLU A 547 8.48 5.85 -12.75
C GLU A 547 8.83 5.47 -14.20
N ASN A 548 8.53 4.23 -14.60
CA ASN A 548 8.66 3.79 -16.00
C ASN A 548 7.80 4.66 -16.93
N PHE A 549 6.58 4.97 -16.52
CA PHE A 549 5.71 5.89 -17.25
C PHE A 549 6.29 7.30 -17.32
N GLY A 550 7.00 7.77 -16.29
CA GLY A 550 7.73 9.04 -16.30
C GLY A 550 8.76 9.12 -17.44
N ILE A 551 9.51 8.05 -17.69
CA ILE A 551 10.45 7.95 -18.82
C ILE A 551 9.69 8.01 -20.15
N LEU A 552 8.56 7.32 -20.26
CA LEU A 552 7.69 7.41 -21.43
C LEU A 552 7.17 8.85 -21.63
N MET A 553 6.81 9.54 -20.55
CA MET A 553 6.37 10.93 -20.59
C MET A 553 7.44 11.90 -21.07
N GLU A 554 8.70 11.68 -20.71
CA GLU A 554 9.82 12.46 -21.25
C GLU A 554 9.98 12.25 -22.76
N ASN A 555 9.85 11.01 -23.23
CA ASN A 555 9.84 10.68 -24.66
C ASN A 555 8.64 11.32 -25.39
N PHE A 556 7.46 11.32 -24.75
CA PHE A 556 6.27 11.97 -25.28
C PHE A 556 6.46 13.49 -25.40
N ALA A 557 6.95 14.14 -24.35
CA ALA A 557 7.21 15.57 -24.36
C ALA A 557 8.25 15.95 -25.44
N SER A 558 9.31 15.16 -25.58
CA SER A 558 10.34 15.35 -26.60
C SER A 558 9.77 15.19 -28.01
N THR A 559 8.98 14.14 -28.24
CA THR A 559 8.33 13.90 -29.54
C THR A 559 7.33 15.01 -29.87
N MET A 560 6.52 15.45 -28.91
CA MET A 560 5.55 16.53 -29.10
C MET A 560 6.25 17.85 -29.45
N LYS A 561 7.39 18.14 -28.82
CA LYS A 561 8.20 19.32 -29.14
C LYS A 561 8.75 19.29 -30.57
N VAL A 562 9.22 18.13 -31.03
CA VAL A 562 9.67 17.97 -32.42
C VAL A 562 8.49 18.17 -33.38
N LEU A 563 7.34 17.55 -33.10
CA LEU A 563 6.12 17.72 -33.89
C LEU A 563 5.66 19.18 -33.95
N GLU A 564 5.77 19.94 -32.84
CA GLU A 564 5.42 21.36 -32.78
C GLU A 564 6.33 22.20 -33.70
N VAL A 565 7.64 21.99 -33.64
CA VAL A 565 8.61 22.69 -34.51
C VAL A 565 8.38 22.35 -35.98
N ASP A 566 8.17 21.07 -36.30
CA ASP A 566 7.92 20.62 -37.67
C ASP A 566 6.58 21.15 -38.21
N PHE A 567 5.56 21.20 -37.36
CA PHE A 567 4.26 21.80 -37.67
C PHE A 567 4.40 23.30 -37.95
N GLU A 568 5.08 24.07 -37.10
CA GLU A 568 5.28 25.51 -37.30
C GLU A 568 5.99 25.80 -38.63
N LYS A 569 6.99 24.99 -38.97
CA LYS A 569 7.73 25.12 -40.23
C LYS A 569 6.84 24.82 -41.45
N SER A 570 6.08 23.73 -41.42
CA SER A 570 5.21 23.35 -42.54
C SER A 570 4.03 24.33 -42.67
N SER A 571 3.47 24.78 -41.55
CA SER A 571 2.45 25.84 -41.48
C SER A 571 2.90 27.14 -42.18
N ALA A 572 4.08 27.66 -41.84
CA ALA A 572 4.63 28.85 -42.49
C ALA A 572 4.89 28.65 -43.99
N THR A 573 5.24 27.42 -44.39
CA THR A 573 5.47 27.06 -45.80
C THR A 573 4.16 27.02 -46.58
N VAL A 574 3.11 26.42 -46.03
CA VAL A 574 1.75 26.42 -46.62
C VAL A 574 1.24 27.84 -46.78
N ASP A 575 1.36 28.69 -45.76
CA ASP A 575 0.93 30.10 -45.84
C ASP A 575 1.62 30.85 -46.98
N ARG A 576 2.93 30.64 -47.16
CA ARG A 576 3.67 31.22 -48.29
C ARG A 576 3.14 30.72 -49.64
N TYR A 577 2.94 29.42 -49.80
CA TYR A 577 2.46 28.88 -51.08
C TYR A 577 1.02 29.28 -51.41
N LEU A 578 0.14 29.34 -50.40
CA LEU A 578 -1.23 29.83 -50.59
C LEU A 578 -1.24 31.30 -51.04
N GLU A 579 -0.36 32.12 -50.48
CA GLU A 579 -0.20 33.51 -50.91
C GLU A 579 0.38 33.62 -52.32
N GLU A 580 1.34 32.76 -52.70
CA GLU A 580 1.85 32.67 -54.07
C GLU A 580 0.74 32.27 -55.06
N LEU A 581 -0.09 31.27 -54.73
CA LEU A 581 -1.25 30.86 -55.53
C LEU A 581 -2.28 31.99 -55.69
N ARG A 582 -2.57 32.71 -54.61
CA ARG A 582 -3.47 33.87 -54.62
C ARG A 582 -2.94 34.97 -55.55
N ASN A 583 -1.66 35.33 -55.42
CA ASN A 583 -1.03 36.33 -56.28
C ASN A 583 -1.01 35.91 -57.75
N LEU A 584 -0.80 34.62 -58.01
CA LEU A 584 -0.82 34.06 -59.36
C LEU A 584 -2.22 34.13 -59.98
N ASN A 585 -3.27 33.81 -59.21
CA ASN A 585 -4.65 33.98 -59.66
C ASN A 585 -4.96 35.44 -60.01
N LEU A 586 -4.61 36.39 -59.12
CA LEU A 586 -4.77 37.83 -59.37
C LEU A 586 -4.02 38.30 -60.62
N TRP A 587 -2.80 37.79 -60.84
CA TRP A 587 -2.02 38.12 -62.01
C TRP A 587 -2.68 37.65 -63.31
N TYR A 588 -3.18 36.41 -63.36
CA TYR A 588 -3.87 35.88 -64.53
C TYR A 588 -5.22 36.56 -64.80
N GLU A 589 -5.94 36.96 -63.75
CA GLU A 589 -7.12 37.81 -63.92
C GLU A 589 -6.78 39.15 -64.57
N GLU A 590 -5.71 39.82 -64.09
CA GLU A 590 -5.30 41.11 -64.62
C GLU A 590 -4.71 41.01 -66.03
N PHE A 591 -4.00 39.92 -66.33
CA PHE A 591 -3.56 39.57 -67.68
C PHE A 591 -4.76 39.44 -68.63
N SER A 592 -5.81 38.73 -68.19
CA SER A 592 -7.06 38.57 -68.94
C SER A 592 -7.74 39.92 -69.22
N ARG A 593 -7.81 40.82 -68.24
CA ARG A 593 -8.39 42.18 -68.38
C ARG A 593 -7.55 43.09 -69.27
N SER A 594 -6.22 42.99 -69.14
CA SER A 594 -5.27 43.75 -69.94
C SER A 594 -5.35 43.36 -71.42
N TYR A 595 -5.52 42.06 -71.70
CA TYR A 595 -5.78 41.56 -73.05
C TYR A 595 -7.08 42.16 -73.63
N ASP A 596 -8.18 42.14 -72.88
CA ASP A 596 -9.45 42.74 -73.34
C ASP A 596 -9.29 44.24 -73.67
N SER A 597 -8.54 44.96 -72.83
CA SER A 597 -8.21 46.38 -73.05
C SER A 597 -7.37 46.60 -74.31
N MET A 598 -6.41 45.71 -74.57
CA MET A 598 -5.58 45.74 -75.77
C MET A 598 -6.41 45.53 -77.04
N ILE A 599 -7.38 44.60 -77.04
CA ILE A 599 -8.29 44.39 -78.17
C ILE A 599 -9.08 45.67 -78.50
N ILE A 600 -9.67 46.30 -77.47
CA ILE A 600 -10.42 47.55 -77.63
C ILE A 600 -9.51 48.66 -78.22
N GLU A 601 -8.26 48.74 -77.77
CA GLU A 601 -7.29 49.71 -78.26
C GLU A 601 -6.86 49.44 -79.71
N ILE A 602 -6.67 48.18 -80.10
CA ILE A 602 -6.37 47.80 -81.49
C ILE A 602 -7.52 48.20 -82.40
N ASP A 603 -8.77 47.91 -82.03
CA ASP A 603 -9.96 48.33 -82.78
C ASP A 603 -10.05 49.85 -82.88
N ARG A 604 -9.69 50.57 -81.81
CA ARG A 604 -9.62 52.03 -81.83
C ARG A 604 -8.58 52.51 -82.85
N ARG A 605 -7.38 51.92 -82.87
CA ARG A 605 -6.30 52.27 -83.81
C ARG A 605 -6.66 51.94 -85.26
N ASN A 606 -7.29 50.79 -85.51
CA ASN A 606 -7.76 50.39 -86.84
C ASN A 606 -8.78 51.40 -87.38
N ARG A 607 -9.77 51.81 -86.56
CA ARG A 607 -10.74 52.85 -86.95
C ARG A 607 -10.07 54.19 -87.28
N VAL A 608 -9.06 54.60 -86.52
CA VAL A 608 -8.30 55.83 -86.80
C VAL A 608 -7.50 55.69 -88.10
N LYS A 609 -6.87 54.54 -88.33
CA LYS A 609 -6.15 54.24 -89.57
C LYS A 609 -7.07 54.30 -90.78
N GLU A 610 -8.23 53.64 -90.73
CA GLU A 610 -9.24 53.68 -91.79
C GLU A 610 -9.78 55.10 -92.05
N GLN A 611 -9.90 55.93 -91.00
CA GLN A 611 -10.26 57.34 -91.17
C GLN A 611 -9.17 58.11 -91.90
N HIS A 612 -7.90 57.90 -91.54
CA HIS A 612 -6.77 58.53 -92.24
C HIS A 612 -6.63 58.06 -93.68
N GLU A 613 -6.79 56.76 -93.95
CA GLU A 613 -6.77 56.19 -95.30
C GLU A 613 -7.90 56.79 -96.16
N ARG A 614 -9.12 56.86 -95.63
CA ARG A 614 -10.24 57.54 -96.32
C ARG A 614 -9.94 59.00 -96.63
N ILE A 615 -9.40 59.75 -95.67
CA ILE A 615 -9.02 61.15 -95.89
C ILE A 615 -7.92 61.25 -96.96
N ALA A 616 -6.93 60.36 -96.95
CA ALA A 616 -5.86 60.33 -97.94
C ALA A 616 -6.38 60.00 -99.34
N GLU A 617 -7.28 59.02 -99.47
CA GLU A 617 -7.97 58.69 -100.72
C GLU A 617 -8.79 59.87 -101.24
N GLU A 618 -9.56 60.54 -100.38
CA GLU A 618 -10.30 61.75 -100.75
C GLU A 618 -9.37 62.85 -101.27
N PHE A 619 -8.21 63.05 -100.65
CA PHE A 619 -7.22 64.02 -101.13
C PHE A 619 -6.58 63.59 -102.45
N LEU A 620 -6.27 62.31 -102.64
CA LEU A 620 -5.74 61.79 -103.90
C LEU A 620 -6.75 61.97 -105.03
N ILE A 621 -8.02 61.67 -104.80
CA ILE A 621 -9.10 61.88 -105.78
C ILE A 621 -9.23 63.37 -106.11
N LYS A 622 -9.19 64.25 -105.10
CA LYS A 622 -9.22 65.71 -105.32
C LYS A 622 -8.00 66.20 -106.11
N LEU A 623 -6.81 65.66 -105.86
CA LEU A 623 -5.59 66.00 -106.58
C LEU A 623 -5.65 65.50 -108.03
N ASP A 624 -6.05 64.25 -108.25
CA ASP A 624 -6.18 63.68 -109.60
C ASP A 624 -7.17 64.48 -110.46
N GLY A 625 -8.29 64.90 -109.88
CA GLY A 625 -9.27 65.79 -110.51
C GLY A 625 -8.78 67.22 -110.78
N LEU A 626 -7.66 67.67 -110.20
CA LEU A 626 -7.02 68.96 -110.54
C LEU A 626 -5.98 68.82 -111.66
N TYR A 627 -5.43 67.61 -111.87
CA TYR A 627 -4.45 67.33 -112.91
C TYR A 627 -5.08 66.82 -114.22
N THR A 628 -6.37 66.47 -114.20
CA THR A 628 -7.20 66.20 -115.40
C THR A 628 -7.91 67.45 -115.87
#